data_AF-A0A7C4TTQ1-F1
#
_entry.id   AF-A0A7C4TTQ1-F1
#
_cell.length_a   1.000
_cell.length_b   1.000
_cell.length_c   1.000
_cell.angle_alpha   90.00
_cell.angle_beta   90.00
_cell.angle_gamma   90.00
#
_symmetry.space_group_name_H-M   'P 1'
#
loop_
_entity.id
_entity.type
_entity.pdbx_description
1 polymer ?
#
loop_
_entity_poly.entity_id
_entity_poly.type
_entity_poly.pdbx_seq_one_letter_code
_entity_poly.pdbx_strand_id
1 'polypeptide(L)'
;MLEPALALPIVLALGPGLVALAVVSKRGLGLWINALLGGAGWFVALVARLPLLALARGLDIYVSVLYASLMAGLFEETTRYLVVRSRSRVANNLRSWASMGLGWGLAEALVIYALQVPFVATMTSYDWAVFVPGAVERNIAMAFHLAMTLLISLTVIGKPLVLLLPTTISLHFLLNVTATFIATRLENPWLVEGLLALMTLDIVAPVYVYARKLLGAQ
;
A
#
# COMPACT_ATOMS: atom_id res chain seq x y z
N MET A 1 26.03 -15.87 -8.21
CA MET A 1 24.78 -15.91 -9.00
C MET A 1 23.64 -15.87 -8.00
N LEU A 2 22.58 -15.08 -8.25
CA LEU A 2 21.38 -15.13 -7.40
C LEU A 2 20.80 -16.55 -7.45
N GLU A 3 20.54 -17.14 -6.28
CA GLU A 3 19.86 -18.43 -6.24
C GLU A 3 18.51 -18.32 -6.98
N PRO A 4 18.18 -19.24 -7.90
CA PRO A 4 16.88 -19.25 -8.57
C PRO A 4 15.70 -19.24 -7.59
N ALA A 5 15.88 -19.79 -6.39
CA ALA A 5 14.89 -19.81 -5.33
C ALA A 5 14.52 -18.41 -4.79
N LEU A 6 15.40 -17.41 -4.90
CA LEU A 6 15.10 -16.01 -4.50
C LEU A 6 14.03 -15.36 -5.39
N ALA A 7 13.75 -15.92 -6.57
CA ALA A 7 12.65 -15.46 -7.40
C ALA A 7 11.28 -15.74 -6.75
N LEU A 8 11.16 -16.79 -5.93
CA LEU A 8 9.90 -17.20 -5.32
C LEU A 8 9.29 -16.12 -4.42
N PRO A 9 9.97 -15.56 -3.40
CA PRO A 9 9.40 -14.48 -2.57
C PRO A 9 9.03 -13.23 -3.41
N ILE A 10 9.81 -12.91 -4.44
CA ILE A 10 9.51 -11.79 -5.34
C ILE A 10 8.22 -12.04 -6.14
N VAL A 11 8.07 -13.24 -6.69
CA VAL A 11 6.86 -13.65 -7.42
C VAL A 11 5.66 -13.71 -6.48
N LEU A 12 5.82 -14.14 -5.24
CA LEU A 12 4.75 -14.13 -4.24
C LEU A 12 4.33 -12.71 -3.88
N ALA A 13 5.26 -11.76 -3.79
CA ALA A 13 4.96 -10.37 -3.45
C ALA A 13 4.26 -9.61 -4.60
N LEU A 14 4.67 -9.85 -5.85
CA LEU A 14 4.17 -9.09 -7.02
C LEU A 14 3.09 -9.81 -7.81
N GLY A 15 3.16 -11.14 -7.88
CA GLY A 15 2.34 -11.98 -8.76
C GLY A 15 0.83 -11.78 -8.56
N PRO A 16 0.30 -11.93 -7.33
CA PRO A 16 -1.14 -11.75 -7.10
C PRO A 16 -1.62 -10.35 -7.47
N GLY A 17 -0.86 -9.31 -7.12
CA GLY A 17 -1.14 -7.92 -7.48
C GLY A 17 -1.14 -7.67 -8.99
N LEU A 18 -0.15 -8.20 -9.71
CA LEU A 18 -0.04 -8.09 -11.17
C LEU A 18 -1.19 -8.82 -11.87
N VAL A 19 -1.55 -10.02 -11.40
CA VAL A 19 -2.71 -10.77 -11.92
C VAL A 19 -4.00 -10.01 -11.66
N ALA A 20 -4.20 -9.51 -10.44
CA ALA A 20 -5.37 -8.70 -10.10
C ALA A 20 -5.45 -7.45 -10.98
N LEU A 21 -4.32 -6.75 -11.19
CA LEU A 21 -4.25 -5.58 -12.05
C LEU A 21 -4.53 -5.92 -13.51
N ALA A 22 -4.03 -7.05 -14.02
CA ALA A 22 -4.31 -7.52 -15.38
C ALA A 22 -5.79 -7.88 -15.56
N VAL A 23 -6.41 -8.54 -14.58
CA VAL A 23 -7.84 -8.87 -14.58
C VAL A 23 -8.70 -7.60 -14.51
N VAL A 24 -8.32 -6.65 -13.66
CA VAL A 24 -8.99 -5.35 -13.52
C VAL A 24 -8.77 -4.49 -14.76
N SER A 25 -7.59 -4.44 -15.37
CA SER A 25 -7.32 -3.51 -16.48
C SER A 25 -7.71 -4.09 -17.85
N LYS A 26 -7.58 -5.41 -18.04
CA LYS A 26 -7.74 -6.07 -19.35
C LYS A 26 -6.99 -5.28 -20.44
N ARG A 27 -7.66 -4.94 -21.55
CA ARG A 27 -7.12 -4.13 -22.65
C ARG A 27 -7.37 -2.62 -22.49
N GLY A 28 -7.89 -2.17 -21.35
CA GLY A 28 -8.26 -0.76 -21.15
C GLY A 28 -7.04 0.11 -20.85
N LEU A 29 -6.47 0.78 -21.85
CA LEU A 29 -5.30 1.65 -21.67
C LEU A 29 -5.49 2.70 -20.57
N GLY A 30 -6.69 3.27 -20.46
CA GLY A 30 -7.01 4.23 -19.38
C GLY A 30 -6.88 3.65 -17.97
N LEU A 31 -7.13 2.35 -17.79
CA LEU A 31 -6.98 1.66 -16.50
C LEU A 31 -5.50 1.42 -16.18
N TRP A 32 -4.69 1.04 -17.17
CA TRP A 32 -3.24 0.94 -17.03
C TRP A 32 -2.61 2.29 -16.70
N ILE A 33 -3.05 3.37 -17.36
CA ILE A 33 -2.64 4.74 -17.01
C ILE A 33 -3.01 5.06 -15.55
N ASN A 34 -4.22 4.72 -15.11
CA ASN A 34 -4.62 4.96 -13.71
C ASN A 34 -3.73 4.18 -12.72
N ALA A 35 -3.32 2.94 -13.06
CA ALA A 35 -2.39 2.17 -12.24
C ALA A 35 -1.00 2.80 -12.19
N LEU A 36 -0.47 3.24 -13.34
CA LEU A 36 0.82 3.96 -13.40
C LEU A 36 0.78 5.25 -12.59
N LEU A 37 -0.32 6.01 -12.66
CA LEU A 37 -0.51 7.21 -11.83
C LEU A 37 -0.60 6.89 -10.34
N GLY A 38 -1.24 5.77 -9.97
CA GLY A 38 -1.25 5.29 -8.59
C GLY A 38 0.16 4.98 -8.09
N GLY A 39 0.93 4.24 -8.87
CA GLY A 39 2.31 3.90 -8.53
C GLY A 39 3.24 5.12 -8.48
N ALA A 40 3.12 6.04 -9.44
CA ALA A 40 3.85 7.30 -9.44
C ALA A 40 3.49 8.19 -8.24
N GLY A 41 2.20 8.23 -7.86
CA GLY A 41 1.72 8.94 -6.69
C GLY A 41 2.35 8.42 -5.40
N TRP A 42 2.40 7.09 -5.20
CA TRP A 42 3.11 6.50 -4.07
C TRP A 42 4.59 6.89 -4.05
N PHE A 43 5.27 6.80 -5.19
CA PHE A 43 6.70 7.14 -5.27
C PHE A 43 6.97 8.63 -4.96
N VAL A 44 6.12 9.53 -5.45
CA VAL A 44 6.19 10.96 -5.11
C VAL A 44 5.99 11.17 -3.61
N ALA A 45 5.01 10.50 -3.00
CA ALA A 45 4.79 10.57 -1.56
C ALA A 45 6.00 10.07 -0.75
N LEU A 46 6.62 8.97 -1.18
CA LEU A 46 7.85 8.45 -0.59
C LEU A 46 8.98 9.48 -0.66
N VAL A 47 9.29 10.01 -1.84
CA VAL A 47 10.39 10.96 -2.02
C VAL A 47 10.15 12.23 -1.21
N ALA A 48 8.93 12.76 -1.23
CA ALA A 48 8.55 13.99 -0.53
C ALA A 48 8.68 13.87 0.99
N ARG A 49 8.48 12.66 1.57
CA ARG A 49 8.62 12.46 3.02
C ARG A 49 10.07 12.24 3.49
N LEU A 50 11.00 11.86 2.61
CA LEU A 50 12.38 11.51 3.02
C LEU A 50 13.10 12.61 3.81
N PRO A 51 13.06 13.91 3.43
CA PRO A 51 13.72 14.96 4.20
C PRO A 51 13.19 15.07 5.63
N LEU A 52 11.89 14.86 5.83
CA LEU A 52 11.26 14.91 7.14
C LEU A 52 11.61 13.68 7.98
N LEU A 53 11.62 12.48 7.38
CA LEU A 53 12.10 11.28 8.07
C LEU A 53 13.55 11.40 8.53
N ALA A 54 14.39 12.15 7.81
CA ALA A 54 15.76 12.41 8.23
C ALA A 54 15.85 13.26 9.51
N LEU A 55 14.84 14.08 9.82
CA LEU A 55 14.77 14.87 11.07
C LEU A 55 14.49 14.00 12.29
N ALA A 56 13.93 12.81 12.11
CA ALA A 56 13.69 11.86 13.20
C ALA A 56 14.94 11.01 13.54
N ARG A 57 16.06 11.20 12.83
CA ARG A 57 17.30 10.47 13.11
C ARG A 57 17.81 10.83 14.52
N GLY A 58 17.98 9.82 15.36
CA GLY A 58 18.47 9.97 16.73
C GLY A 58 17.37 10.16 17.78
N LEU A 59 16.09 10.16 17.38
CA LEU A 59 14.99 10.06 18.34
C LEU A 59 14.90 8.65 18.91
N ASP A 60 14.25 8.53 20.07
CA ASP A 60 13.87 7.23 20.63
C ASP A 60 13.08 6.40 19.61
N ILE A 61 13.24 5.08 19.64
CA ILE A 61 12.65 4.18 18.65
C ILE A 61 11.13 4.29 18.61
N TYR A 62 10.47 4.45 19.75
CA TYR A 62 9.01 4.56 19.79
C TYR A 62 8.53 5.88 19.20
N VAL A 63 9.24 6.97 19.51
CA VAL A 63 8.97 8.29 18.91
C VAL A 63 9.21 8.24 17.40
N SER A 64 10.27 7.58 16.95
CA SER A 64 10.59 7.41 15.54
C SER A 64 9.50 6.63 14.79
N VAL A 65 8.98 5.55 15.39
CA VAL A 65 7.87 4.76 14.81
C VAL A 65 6.60 5.58 14.68
N LEU A 66 6.22 6.32 15.73
CA LEU A 66 5.04 7.19 15.69
C LEU A 66 5.20 8.28 14.62
N TYR A 67 6.36 8.92 14.58
CA TYR A 67 6.65 9.97 13.61
C TYR A 67 6.64 9.44 12.17
N ALA A 68 7.36 8.34 11.89
CA ALA A 68 7.42 7.75 10.57
C ALA A 68 6.05 7.26 10.07
N SER A 69 5.27 6.65 10.96
CA SER A 69 3.90 6.21 10.64
C SER A 69 2.99 7.39 10.33
N LEU A 70 3.12 8.51 11.06
CA LEU A 70 2.31 9.71 10.81
C LEU A 70 2.71 10.35 9.48
N MET A 71 4.01 10.44 9.19
CA MET A 71 4.51 10.95 7.91
C MET A 71 4.03 10.07 6.74
N ALA A 72 4.00 8.75 6.91
CA ALA A 72 3.42 7.86 5.90
C ALA A 72 1.94 8.18 5.65
N GLY A 73 1.11 8.21 6.69
CA GLY A 73 -0.31 8.55 6.57
C GLY A 73 -0.54 9.92 5.93
N LEU A 74 0.17 10.96 6.37
CA LEU A 74 0.02 12.31 5.82
C LEU A 74 0.42 12.40 4.35
N PHE A 75 1.61 11.95 3.98
CA PHE A 75 2.13 12.12 2.63
C PHE A 75 1.44 11.19 1.63
N GLU A 76 1.21 9.95 1.99
CA GLU A 76 0.60 8.98 1.09
C GLU A 76 -0.86 9.32 0.84
N GLU A 77 -1.65 9.58 1.88
CA GLU A 77 -3.09 9.83 1.70
C GLU A 77 -3.38 11.21 1.11
N THR A 78 -2.56 12.23 1.40
CA THR A 78 -2.66 13.54 0.73
C THR A 78 -2.33 13.41 -0.75
N THR A 79 -1.22 12.73 -1.10
CA THR A 79 -0.87 12.51 -2.51
C THR A 79 -1.94 11.68 -3.21
N ARG A 80 -2.50 10.66 -2.55
CA ARG A 80 -3.57 9.83 -3.07
C ARG A 80 -4.80 10.65 -3.42
N TYR A 81 -5.21 11.55 -2.53
CA TYR A 81 -6.29 12.50 -2.81
C TYR A 81 -5.99 13.36 -4.05
N LEU A 82 -4.79 13.91 -4.18
CA LEU A 82 -4.41 14.74 -5.34
C LEU A 82 -4.47 13.95 -6.65
N VAL A 83 -3.95 12.72 -6.67
CA VAL A 83 -4.02 11.84 -7.84
C VAL A 83 -5.46 11.50 -8.20
N VAL A 84 -6.28 11.11 -7.22
CA VAL A 84 -7.72 10.85 -7.41
C VAL A 84 -8.44 12.08 -7.95
N ARG A 85 -8.19 13.26 -7.36
CA ARG A 85 -8.81 14.51 -7.78
C ARG A 85 -8.43 14.87 -9.21
N SER A 86 -7.17 14.69 -9.61
CA SER A 86 -6.71 14.94 -10.97
C SER A 86 -7.41 14.06 -12.02
N ARG A 87 -7.86 12.87 -11.62
CA ARG A 87 -8.52 11.89 -12.50
C ARG A 87 -10.04 11.87 -12.38
N SER A 88 -10.63 12.65 -11.47
CA SER A 88 -12.07 12.68 -11.18
C SER A 88 -12.99 12.92 -12.38
N ARG A 89 -12.49 13.55 -13.46
CA ARG A 89 -13.26 13.79 -14.70
C ARG A 89 -13.28 12.59 -15.67
N VAL A 90 -12.34 11.65 -15.51
CA VAL A 90 -12.12 10.53 -16.46
C VAL A 90 -12.31 9.17 -15.78
N ALA A 91 -11.95 9.07 -14.51
CA ALA A 91 -12.21 7.92 -13.65
C ALA A 91 -13.43 8.23 -12.79
N ASN A 92 -14.48 7.42 -12.88
CA ASN A 92 -15.71 7.59 -12.10
C ASN A 92 -16.31 6.27 -11.59
N ASN A 93 -15.79 5.12 -12.04
CA ASN A 93 -16.28 3.80 -11.65
C ASN A 93 -15.30 3.06 -10.73
N LEU A 94 -15.82 2.08 -10.02
CA LEU A 94 -15.06 1.22 -9.09
C LEU A 94 -13.79 0.63 -9.73
N ARG A 95 -13.87 0.20 -11.00
CA ARG A 95 -12.77 -0.44 -11.72
C ARG A 95 -11.59 0.49 -11.95
N SER A 96 -11.87 1.77 -12.22
CA SER A 96 -10.85 2.80 -12.41
C SER A 96 -10.06 3.07 -11.13
N TRP A 97 -10.77 3.15 -10.00
CA TRP A 97 -10.16 3.38 -8.68
C TRP A 97 -9.45 2.13 -8.15
N ALA A 98 -9.98 0.94 -8.40
CA ALA A 98 -9.31 -0.32 -8.10
C ALA A 98 -7.99 -0.44 -8.87
N SER A 99 -7.96 -0.09 -10.16
CA SER A 99 -6.73 -0.11 -10.96
C SER A 99 -5.66 0.82 -10.38
N MET A 100 -6.06 2.03 -9.97
CA MET A 100 -5.17 3.00 -9.33
C MET A 100 -4.63 2.49 -7.99
N GLY A 101 -5.49 1.91 -7.15
CA GLY A 101 -5.09 1.36 -5.85
C GLY A 101 -4.15 0.16 -5.96
N LEU A 102 -4.39 -0.74 -6.92
CA LEU A 102 -3.46 -1.84 -7.23
C LEU A 102 -2.10 -1.32 -7.70
N GLY A 103 -2.10 -0.31 -8.59
CA GLY A 103 -0.86 0.33 -9.04
C GLY A 103 -0.06 0.97 -7.90
N TRP A 104 -0.74 1.56 -6.91
CA TRP A 104 -0.12 2.11 -5.70
C TRP A 104 0.64 1.03 -4.92
N GLY A 105 -0.05 -0.04 -4.51
CA GLY A 105 0.56 -1.11 -3.72
C GLY A 105 1.59 -1.94 -4.50
N LEU A 106 1.43 -2.09 -5.82
CA LEU A 106 2.43 -2.74 -6.67
C LEU A 106 3.73 -1.95 -6.76
N ALA A 107 3.65 -0.62 -6.89
CA ALA A 107 4.84 0.22 -6.92
C ALA A 107 5.59 0.14 -5.59
N GLU A 108 4.86 0.15 -4.49
CA GLU A 108 5.44 -0.06 -3.17
C GLU A 108 6.13 -1.43 -3.07
N ALA A 109 5.42 -2.52 -3.34
CA ALA A 109 5.96 -3.87 -3.28
C ALA A 109 7.17 -4.05 -4.21
N LEU A 110 7.18 -3.40 -5.38
CA LEU A 110 8.32 -3.42 -6.29
C LEU A 110 9.53 -2.74 -5.65
N VAL A 111 9.38 -1.49 -5.22
CA VAL A 111 10.50 -0.65 -4.79
C VAL A 111 11.03 -1.03 -3.41
N ILE A 112 10.15 -1.28 -2.44
CA ILE A 112 10.57 -1.50 -1.05
C ILE A 112 10.79 -2.97 -0.69
N TYR A 113 10.36 -3.90 -1.54
CA TYR A 113 10.54 -5.33 -1.27
C TYR A 113 11.24 -6.05 -2.42
N ALA A 114 10.64 -6.12 -3.61
CA ALA A 114 11.15 -6.96 -4.69
C ALA A 114 12.54 -6.54 -5.17
N LEU A 115 12.81 -5.24 -5.26
CA LEU A 115 14.14 -4.73 -5.58
C LEU A 115 15.13 -4.94 -4.42
N GLN A 116 14.67 -4.94 -3.16
CA GLN A 116 15.55 -5.05 -1.99
C GLN A 116 15.99 -6.50 -1.68
N VAL A 117 15.11 -7.49 -1.90
CA VAL A 117 15.37 -8.91 -1.60
C VAL A 117 16.71 -9.40 -2.18
N PRO A 118 17.03 -9.19 -3.48
CA PRO A 118 18.32 -9.58 -4.03
C PRO A 118 19.52 -8.95 -3.33
N PHE A 119 19.45 -7.65 -3.00
CA PHE A 119 20.54 -6.95 -2.32
C PHE A 119 20.75 -7.53 -0.92
N VAL A 120 19.68 -7.68 -0.13
CA VAL A 120 19.75 -8.24 1.22
C VAL A 120 20.30 -9.67 1.18
N ALA A 121 19.78 -10.53 0.30
CA ALA A 121 20.24 -11.91 0.17
C ALA A 121 21.75 -11.99 -0.12
N THR A 122 22.29 -11.10 -0.97
CA THR A 122 23.73 -11.05 -1.25
C THR A 122 24.57 -10.57 -0.07
N MET A 123 23.98 -9.82 0.87
CA MET A 123 24.69 -9.23 2.02
C MET A 123 24.55 -10.05 3.30
N THR A 124 23.48 -10.83 3.48
CA THR A 124 23.13 -11.43 4.77
C THR A 124 23.18 -12.95 4.84
N SER A 125 23.56 -13.66 3.77
CA SER A 125 23.58 -15.14 3.71
C SER A 125 22.25 -15.80 4.13
N TYR A 126 21.14 -15.05 4.12
CA TYR A 126 19.82 -15.56 4.47
C TYR A 126 19.27 -16.44 3.34
N ASP A 127 18.61 -17.53 3.74
CA ASP A 127 17.84 -18.38 2.83
C ASP A 127 16.59 -17.66 2.30
N TRP A 128 16.12 -18.05 1.12
CA TRP A 128 14.97 -17.45 0.46
C TRP A 128 13.70 -17.49 1.31
N ALA A 129 13.56 -18.52 2.16
CA ALA A 129 12.40 -18.73 3.03
C ALA A 129 12.19 -17.58 4.03
N VAL A 130 13.27 -16.90 4.45
CA VAL A 130 13.22 -15.78 5.40
C VAL A 130 12.46 -14.58 4.81
N PHE A 131 12.45 -14.43 3.48
CA PHE A 131 11.76 -13.32 2.84
C PHE A 131 10.25 -13.57 2.67
N VAL A 132 9.79 -14.81 2.71
CA VAL A 132 8.40 -15.17 2.38
C VAL A 132 7.34 -14.46 3.24
N PRO A 133 7.50 -14.31 4.57
CA PRO A 133 6.53 -13.55 5.37
C PRO A 133 6.36 -12.11 4.86
N GLY A 134 7.47 -11.44 4.53
CA GLY A 134 7.42 -10.10 3.93
C GLY A 134 6.73 -10.08 2.56
N ALA A 135 6.80 -11.15 1.76
CA ALA A 135 6.04 -11.24 0.51
C ALA A 135 4.52 -11.29 0.76
N VAL A 136 4.09 -11.98 1.82
CA VAL A 136 2.68 -12.04 2.23
C VAL A 136 2.23 -10.66 2.72
N GLU A 137 3.05 -10.01 3.53
CA GLU A 137 2.82 -8.66 4.03
C GLU A 137 2.59 -7.65 2.89
N ARG A 138 3.38 -7.71 1.81
CA ARG A 138 3.18 -6.86 0.62
C ARG A 138 1.80 -7.01 -0.02
N ASN A 139 1.22 -8.21 -0.02
CA ASN A 139 -0.13 -8.44 -0.53
C ASN A 139 -1.20 -7.88 0.42
N ILE A 140 -0.97 -7.98 1.74
CA ILE A 140 -1.82 -7.38 2.77
C ILE A 140 -1.81 -5.85 2.62
N ALA A 141 -0.63 -5.24 2.54
CA ALA A 141 -0.47 -3.80 2.31
C ALA A 141 -1.14 -3.34 1.00
N MET A 142 -1.01 -4.12 -0.08
CA MET A 142 -1.67 -3.80 -1.35
C MET A 142 -3.20 -3.79 -1.24
N ALA A 143 -3.79 -4.74 -0.51
CA ALA A 143 -5.23 -4.74 -0.24
C ALA A 143 -5.64 -3.50 0.56
N PHE A 144 -4.84 -3.10 1.55
CA PHE A 144 -5.04 -1.88 2.30
C PHE A 144 -5.00 -0.61 1.42
N HIS A 145 -3.98 -0.46 0.57
CA HIS A 145 -3.88 0.69 -0.34
C HIS A 145 -5.01 0.75 -1.38
N LEU A 146 -5.49 -0.41 -1.84
CA LEU A 146 -6.68 -0.47 -2.66
C LEU A 146 -7.88 0.08 -1.88
N ALA A 147 -8.11 -0.35 -0.64
CA ALA A 147 -9.19 0.18 0.19
C ALA A 147 -9.06 1.68 0.45
N MET A 148 -7.87 2.19 0.80
CA MET A 148 -7.68 3.64 1.01
C MET A 148 -7.96 4.44 -0.27
N THR A 149 -7.56 3.92 -1.44
CA THR A 149 -7.90 4.51 -2.74
C THR A 149 -9.41 4.54 -2.99
N LEU A 150 -10.10 3.43 -2.69
CA LEU A 150 -11.55 3.40 -2.79
C LEU A 150 -12.21 4.40 -1.85
N LEU A 151 -11.78 4.47 -0.59
CA LEU A 151 -12.34 5.36 0.41
C LEU A 151 -12.17 6.84 0.02
N ILE A 152 -10.97 7.26 -0.37
CA ILE A 152 -10.73 8.65 -0.77
C ILE A 152 -11.40 8.99 -2.12
N SER A 153 -11.60 8.02 -3.00
CA SER A 153 -12.32 8.22 -4.27
C SER A 153 -13.79 8.59 -4.10
N LEU A 154 -14.38 8.31 -2.94
CA LEU A 154 -15.75 8.73 -2.64
C LEU A 154 -15.92 10.26 -2.61
N THR A 155 -14.82 11.02 -2.46
CA THR A 155 -14.84 12.48 -2.60
C THR A 155 -15.27 12.93 -4.00
N VAL A 156 -15.01 12.12 -5.03
CA VAL A 156 -15.38 12.42 -6.42
C VAL A 156 -16.89 12.39 -6.63
N ILE A 157 -17.62 11.59 -5.84
CA ILE A 157 -19.09 11.51 -5.86
C ILE A 157 -19.73 12.39 -4.78
N GLY A 158 -19.01 13.41 -4.30
CA GLY A 158 -19.55 14.43 -3.39
C GLY A 158 -19.52 14.08 -1.91
N LYS A 159 -18.84 12.99 -1.49
CA LYS A 159 -18.63 12.75 -0.06
C LYS A 159 -17.62 13.75 0.53
N PRO A 160 -17.78 14.16 1.80
CA PRO A 160 -17.01 15.25 2.37
C PRO A 160 -15.53 14.90 2.53
N LEU A 161 -14.66 15.67 1.86
CA LEU A 161 -13.19 15.53 1.98
C LEU A 161 -12.71 15.69 3.42
N VAL A 162 -13.30 16.63 4.16
CA VAL A 162 -12.98 16.92 5.57
C VAL A 162 -13.19 15.72 6.50
N LEU A 163 -13.99 14.73 6.10
CA LEU A 163 -14.13 13.48 6.85
C LEU A 163 -13.22 12.38 6.27
N LEU A 164 -13.19 12.23 4.95
CA LEU A 164 -12.51 11.11 4.30
C LEU A 164 -10.98 11.21 4.35
N LEU A 165 -10.41 12.41 4.21
CA LEU A 165 -8.95 12.57 4.25
C LEU A 165 -8.40 12.32 5.67
N PRO A 166 -8.93 12.93 6.75
CA PRO A 166 -8.49 12.56 8.10
C PRO A 166 -8.71 11.07 8.41
N THR A 167 -9.83 10.48 7.97
CA THR A 167 -10.09 9.05 8.20
C THR A 167 -9.03 8.16 7.54
N THR A 168 -8.71 8.40 6.26
CA THR A 168 -7.66 7.62 5.56
C THR A 168 -6.29 7.80 6.20
N ILE A 169 -5.91 9.03 6.56
CA ILE A 169 -4.67 9.33 7.29
C ILE A 169 -4.63 8.56 8.61
N SER A 170 -5.70 8.60 9.40
CA SER A 170 -5.77 7.93 10.70
C SER A 170 -5.71 6.41 10.57
N LEU A 171 -6.45 5.82 9.63
CA LEU A 171 -6.42 4.37 9.41
C LEU A 171 -5.02 3.90 9.00
N HIS A 172 -4.37 4.63 8.08
CA HIS A 172 -3.01 4.32 7.64
C HIS A 172 -2.01 4.46 8.80
N PHE A 173 -2.05 5.60 9.50
CA PHE A 173 -1.20 5.84 10.67
C PHE A 173 -1.34 4.71 11.71
N LEU A 174 -2.56 4.38 12.11
CA LEU A 174 -2.83 3.37 13.14
C LEU A 174 -2.37 1.97 12.69
N LEU A 175 -2.58 1.61 11.42
CA LEU A 175 -2.11 0.34 10.90
C LEU A 175 -0.58 0.25 10.95
N ASN A 176 0.14 1.29 10.49
CA ASN A 176 1.61 1.29 10.49
C ASN A 176 2.21 1.28 11.90
N VAL A 177 1.64 2.06 12.81
CA VAL A 177 2.03 2.05 14.22
C VAL A 177 1.86 0.64 14.77
N THR A 178 0.66 0.07 14.64
CA THR A 178 0.35 -1.25 15.19
C THR A 178 1.22 -2.34 14.58
N ALA A 179 1.44 -2.31 13.26
CA ALA A 179 2.34 -3.24 12.56
C ALA A 179 3.75 -3.21 13.11
N THR A 180 4.32 -2.02 13.25
CA THR A 180 5.70 -1.87 13.71
C THR A 180 5.83 -2.27 15.18
N PHE A 181 4.85 -1.93 16.02
CA PHE A 181 4.85 -2.35 17.42
C PHE A 181 4.69 -3.87 17.59
N ILE A 182 3.82 -4.51 16.82
CA ILE A 182 3.67 -5.98 16.83
C ILE A 182 4.98 -6.63 16.37
N ALA A 183 5.57 -6.15 15.28
CA ALA A 183 6.83 -6.68 14.74
C ALA A 183 8.03 -6.52 15.71
N THR A 184 8.04 -5.48 16.54
CA THR A 184 9.11 -5.29 17.56
C THR A 184 8.92 -6.13 18.82
N ARG A 185 7.73 -6.70 19.03
CA ARG A 185 7.38 -7.47 20.25
C ARG A 185 7.24 -8.97 20.00
N LEU A 186 6.92 -9.37 18.77
CA LEU A 186 6.74 -10.77 18.41
C LEU A 186 7.94 -11.24 17.57
N GLU A 187 8.52 -12.37 17.98
CA GLU A 187 9.64 -12.99 17.26
C GLU A 187 9.19 -13.81 16.04
N ASN A 188 7.90 -14.19 15.98
CA ASN A 188 7.37 -15.02 14.91
C ASN A 188 6.77 -14.15 13.78
N PRO A 189 7.43 -14.03 12.61
CA PRO A 189 6.95 -13.18 11.53
C PRO A 189 5.59 -13.64 10.98
N TRP A 190 5.28 -14.93 10.97
CA TRP A 190 3.98 -15.43 10.52
C TRP A 190 2.83 -14.98 11.43
N LEU A 191 3.08 -14.88 12.74
CA LEU A 191 2.10 -14.36 13.68
C LEU A 191 1.90 -12.85 13.48
N VAL A 192 2.97 -12.10 13.21
CA VAL A 192 2.91 -10.68 12.85
C VAL A 192 2.02 -10.51 11.61
N GLU A 193 2.30 -11.24 10.53
CA GLU A 193 1.54 -11.13 9.29
C GLU A 193 0.08 -11.57 9.44
N GLY A 194 -0.17 -12.63 10.22
CA GLY A 194 -1.53 -13.08 10.50
C GLY A 194 -2.37 -12.03 11.23
N LEU A 195 -1.80 -11.36 12.23
CA LEU A 195 -2.48 -10.28 12.95
C LEU A 195 -2.72 -9.06 12.05
N LEU A 196 -1.74 -8.73 11.21
CA LEU A 196 -1.87 -7.65 10.22
C LEU A 196 -2.93 -7.93 9.16
N ALA A 197 -3.03 -9.18 8.71
CA ALA A 197 -4.07 -9.59 7.77
C ALA A 197 -5.48 -9.39 8.39
N LEU A 198 -5.66 -9.76 9.66
CA LEU A 198 -6.95 -9.58 10.36
C LEU A 198 -7.32 -8.10 10.49
N MET A 199 -6.39 -7.27 10.98
CA MET A 199 -6.62 -5.82 11.12
C MET A 199 -6.92 -5.16 9.77
N THR A 200 -6.20 -5.56 8.72
CA THR A 200 -6.40 -5.06 7.37
C THR A 200 -7.78 -5.49 6.84
N LEU A 201 -8.19 -6.73 7.09
CA LEU A 201 -9.50 -7.24 6.66
C LEU A 201 -10.65 -6.45 7.30
N ASP A 202 -10.55 -6.12 8.59
CA ASP A 202 -11.54 -5.33 9.33
C ASP A 202 -11.73 -3.92 8.74
N ILE A 203 -10.72 -3.39 8.03
CA ILE A 203 -10.78 -2.11 7.32
C ILE A 203 -11.24 -2.31 5.87
N VAL A 204 -10.62 -3.24 5.15
CA VAL A 204 -10.82 -3.45 3.71
C VAL A 204 -12.24 -3.92 3.41
N ALA A 205 -12.78 -4.86 4.19
CA ALA A 205 -14.11 -5.42 3.95
C ALA A 205 -15.24 -4.37 3.99
N PRO A 206 -15.40 -3.55 5.05
CA PRO A 206 -16.44 -2.54 5.08
C PRO A 206 -16.22 -1.43 4.04
N VAL A 207 -14.97 -1.01 3.81
CA VAL A 207 -14.65 -0.02 2.78
C VAL A 207 -15.04 -0.53 1.40
N TYR A 208 -14.70 -1.77 1.06
CA TYR A 208 -15.06 -2.38 -0.22
C TYR A 208 -16.57 -2.48 -0.40
N VAL A 209 -17.30 -2.97 0.61
CA VAL A 209 -18.77 -3.08 0.54
C VAL A 209 -19.40 -1.72 0.32
N TYR A 210 -18.98 -0.71 1.08
CA TYR A 210 -19.51 0.65 0.98
C TYR A 210 -19.15 1.30 -0.36
N ALA A 211 -17.89 1.19 -0.81
CA ALA A 211 -17.43 1.74 -2.07
C ALA A 211 -18.10 1.06 -3.27
N ARG A 212 -18.26 -0.27 -3.26
CA ARG A 212 -18.96 -1.02 -4.31
C ARG A 212 -20.41 -0.56 -4.45
N LYS A 213 -21.11 -0.34 -3.33
CA LYS A 213 -22.50 0.15 -3.34
C LYS A 213 -22.63 1.52 -4.02
N LEU A 214 -21.65 2.40 -3.84
CA LEU A 214 -21.71 3.78 -4.34
C LEU A 214 -21.07 3.99 -5.72
N LEU A 215 -19.98 3.28 -6.01
CA LEU A 215 -19.17 3.44 -7.24
C LEU A 215 -19.41 2.33 -8.28
N GLY A 216 -20.11 1.25 -7.90
CA GLY A 216 -20.46 0.13 -8.78
C GLY A 216 -21.87 0.20 -9.36
N ALA A 217 -22.68 1.17 -8.93
CA ALA A 217 -24.02 1.41 -9.46
C ALA A 217 -24.05 2.41 -10.64
N GLN A 218 -22.86 2.84 -11.11
CA GLN A 218 -22.64 3.74 -12.25
C GLN A 218 -21.94 2.98 -13.37
#